data_AF-A0A7X9F3R1-F1
#
_entry.id   AF-A0A7X9F3R1-F1
#
_cell.length_a   1.000
_cell.length_b   1.000
_cell.length_c   1.000
_cell.angle_alpha   90.00
_cell.angle_beta   90.00
_cell.angle_gamma   90.00
#
_symmetry.space_group_name_H-M   'P 1'
#
loop_
_entity.id
_entity.type
_entity.pdbx_description
1 polymer ?
#
loop_
_entity_poly.entity_id
_entity_poly.type
_entity_poly.pdbx_seq_one_letter_code
_entity_poly.pdbx_strand_id
1 'polypeptide(L)'
;ADIDLVSNSLIITHPNTGKLMEILSDKIEELIVINGDEKLVFRTTAGKPFAKEIKENRFYQILKGDPNQFIRVQVKDFIEADYKRIHSPDRRYDEFKLVNRYYVEGPDKVFHRVQLNSKSLSKLFPDKKDMIVTTFKEGKDADPEKRVIEILEKF
;
A
#
# COMPACT_ATOMS: atom_id res chain seq x y z
N ALA A 1 -0.29 13.98 -13.85
CA ALA A 1 0.26 12.63 -14.02
C ALA A 1 -0.60 11.69 -13.18
N ASP A 2 -0.83 10.47 -13.66
CA ASP A 2 -1.64 9.46 -12.97
C ASP A 2 -0.92 8.11 -13.01
N ILE A 3 -1.11 7.27 -12.00
CA ILE A 3 -0.57 5.90 -11.97
C ILE A 3 -1.70 4.96 -12.37
N ASP A 4 -1.60 4.34 -13.54
CA ASP A 4 -2.55 3.31 -13.92
C ASP A 4 -2.19 2.00 -13.23
N LEU A 5 -3.01 1.63 -12.25
CA LEU A 5 -2.84 0.42 -11.44
C LEU A 5 -3.14 -0.88 -12.20
N VAL A 6 -3.76 -0.81 -13.38
CA VAL A 6 -4.10 -1.97 -14.20
C VAL A 6 -2.95 -2.31 -15.13
N SER A 7 -2.50 -1.34 -15.94
CA SER A 7 -1.34 -1.49 -16.83
C SER A 7 0.00 -1.37 -16.10
N ASN A 8 -0.02 -0.91 -14.84
CA ASN A 8 1.15 -0.65 -14.02
C ASN A 8 2.14 0.29 -14.73
N SER A 9 1.61 1.43 -15.17
CA SER A 9 2.32 2.46 -15.90
C SER A 9 2.04 3.84 -15.33
N LEU A 10 2.94 4.78 -15.62
CA LEU A 10 2.78 6.19 -15.33
C LEU A 10 2.24 6.89 -16.58
N ILE A 11 1.08 7.51 -16.45
CA ILE A 11 0.46 8.32 -17.50
C ILE A 11 0.82 9.79 -17.23
N ILE A 12 1.49 10.42 -18.19
CA ILE A 12 1.85 11.84 -18.12
C ILE A 12 1.35 12.60 -19.33
N THR A 13 0.99 13.87 -19.12
CA THR A 13 0.71 14.80 -20.21
C THR A 13 2.00 15.54 -20.53
N HIS A 14 2.47 15.43 -21.77
CA HIS A 14 3.65 16.16 -22.23
C HIS A 14 3.40 17.67 -22.13
N PRO A 15 4.24 18.44 -21.42
CA PRO A 15 3.94 19.82 -21.03
C PRO A 15 3.75 20.75 -22.23
N ASN A 16 4.51 20.54 -23.31
CA ASN A 16 4.48 21.43 -24.47
C ASN A 16 3.50 21.01 -25.57
N THR A 17 3.07 19.75 -25.59
CA THR A 17 2.29 19.20 -26.72
C THR A 17 0.90 18.76 -26.30
N GLY A 18 0.62 18.66 -25.00
CA GLY A 18 -0.64 18.14 -24.47
C GLY A 18 -0.85 16.64 -24.74
N LYS A 19 0.10 15.96 -25.38
CA LYS A 19 -0.01 14.53 -25.70
C LYS A 19 0.11 13.70 -24.43
N LEU A 20 -0.75 12.70 -24.29
CA LEU A 20 -0.60 11.67 -23.28
C LEU A 20 0.56 10.74 -23.67
N MET A 21 1.40 10.43 -22.68
CA MET A 21 2.49 9.48 -22.80
C MET A 21 2.39 8.48 -21.66
N GLU A 22 2.77 7.24 -21.95
CA GLU A 22 2.79 6.14 -21.01
C GLU A 22 4.22 5.67 -20.79
N ILE A 23 4.61 5.53 -19.52
CA ILE A 23 5.90 4.99 -19.12
C ILE A 23 5.65 3.75 -18.26
N LEU A 24 6.08 2.59 -18.75
CA LEU A 24 5.98 1.33 -18.02
C LEU A 24 6.82 1.37 -16.74
N SER A 25 6.32 0.71 -15.68
CA SER A 25 6.97 0.66 -14.37
C SER A 25 8.37 0.03 -14.35
N ASP A 26 8.68 -0.86 -15.27
CA ASP A 26 10.00 -1.49 -15.40
C ASP A 26 11.10 -0.48 -15.76
N LYS A 27 10.72 0.67 -16.32
CA LYS A 27 11.61 1.80 -16.64
C LYS A 27 11.66 2.86 -15.55
N ILE A 28 10.99 2.64 -14.41
CA ILE A 28 10.85 3.62 -13.33
C ILE A 28 11.43 3.03 -12.05
N GLU A 29 12.55 3.61 -11.60
CA GLU A 29 13.15 3.27 -10.30
C GLU A 29 12.41 3.96 -9.14
N GLU A 30 12.15 5.26 -9.28
CA GLU A 30 11.46 6.07 -8.28
C GLU A 30 10.63 7.17 -8.95
N LEU A 31 9.46 7.44 -8.37
CA LEU A 31 8.58 8.54 -8.74
C LEU A 31 8.31 9.39 -7.50
N ILE A 32 8.62 10.68 -7.59
CA ILE A 32 8.36 11.65 -6.52
C ILE A 32 7.26 12.59 -7.01
N VAL A 33 6.14 12.64 -6.29
CA VAL A 33 5.07 13.61 -6.51
C VAL A 33 5.16 14.66 -5.41
N ILE A 34 5.37 15.91 -5.81
CA ILE A 34 5.43 17.06 -4.91
C ILE A 34 4.12 17.83 -5.06
N ASN A 35 3.38 17.99 -3.96
CA ASN A 35 2.14 18.76 -3.92
C ASN A 35 2.19 19.75 -2.76
N GLY A 36 2.65 20.97 -3.04
CA GLY A 36 2.98 21.95 -1.99
C GLY A 36 4.11 21.42 -1.10
N ASP A 37 3.86 21.31 0.20
CA ASP A 37 4.81 20.77 1.19
C ASP A 37 4.76 19.23 1.29
N GLU A 38 3.75 18.57 0.71
CA GLU A 38 3.64 17.12 0.73
C GLU A 38 4.52 16.48 -0.35
N LYS A 39 5.37 15.54 0.07
CA LYS A 39 6.20 14.72 -0.80
C LYS A 39 5.75 13.27 -0.73
N LEU A 40 5.19 12.76 -1.83
CA LEU A 40 4.84 11.35 -1.98
C LEU A 40 5.94 10.65 -2.76
N VAL A 41 6.44 9.53 -2.22
CA VAL A 41 7.48 8.73 -2.86
C VAL A 41 6.92 7.38 -3.26
N PHE A 42 7.04 7.04 -4.53
CA PHE A 42 6.63 5.77 -5.10
C PHE A 42 7.83 5.04 -5.67
N ARG A 43 7.85 3.72 -5.50
CA ARG A 43 8.83 2.80 -6.10
C ARG A 43 8.10 1.57 -6.62
N THR A 44 8.84 0.64 -7.22
CA THR A 44 8.28 -0.59 -7.79
C THR A 44 8.68 -1.82 -6.99
N THR A 45 7.81 -2.84 -6.96
CA THR A 45 8.06 -4.10 -6.24
C THR A 45 9.14 -4.96 -6.90
N ALA A 46 9.64 -4.58 -8.07
CA ALA A 46 10.70 -5.28 -8.79
C ALA A 46 11.95 -5.48 -7.90
N GLY A 47 12.41 -6.73 -7.82
CA GLY A 47 13.62 -7.09 -7.06
C GLY A 47 13.48 -7.00 -5.53
N LYS A 48 12.29 -6.71 -4.99
CA LYS A 48 12.05 -6.68 -3.54
C LYS A 48 11.49 -8.02 -3.03
N PRO A 49 11.99 -8.55 -1.90
CA PRO A 49 11.50 -9.79 -1.34
C PRO A 49 10.17 -9.59 -0.61
N PHE A 50 9.17 -10.38 -0.94
CA PHE A 50 7.86 -10.40 -0.26
C PHE A 50 7.55 -11.81 0.25
N ALA A 51 7.12 -11.92 1.50
CA ALA A 51 6.82 -13.22 2.13
C ALA A 51 5.63 -13.93 1.48
N LYS A 52 4.72 -13.16 0.87
CA LYS A 52 3.74 -13.67 -0.08
C LYS A 52 4.01 -13.00 -1.41
N GLU A 53 4.26 -13.82 -2.43
CA GLU A 53 4.63 -13.34 -3.74
C GLU A 53 3.56 -12.40 -4.31
N ILE A 54 3.98 -11.17 -4.63
CA ILE A 54 3.20 -10.27 -5.48
C ILE A 54 3.49 -10.73 -6.90
N LYS A 55 2.48 -11.32 -7.55
CA LYS A 55 2.61 -12.01 -8.85
C LYS A 55 3.18 -11.15 -9.99
N GLU A 56 3.14 -9.83 -9.86
CA GLU A 56 3.48 -8.87 -10.89
C GLU A 56 4.23 -7.70 -10.27
N ASN A 57 5.11 -7.06 -11.06
CA ASN A 57 5.66 -5.77 -10.66
C ASN A 57 4.51 -4.78 -10.41
N ARG A 58 4.61 -3.95 -9.37
CA ARG A 58 3.59 -2.94 -9.02
C ARG A 58 4.25 -1.70 -8.43
N PHE A 59 3.66 -0.53 -8.69
CA PHE A 59 3.96 0.65 -7.89
C PHE A 59 3.48 0.49 -6.44
N TYR A 60 4.29 0.99 -5.52
CA TYR A 60 3.95 1.12 -4.12
C TYR A 60 4.39 2.49 -3.61
N GLN A 61 3.59 3.04 -2.69
CA GLN A 61 3.95 4.24 -1.96
C GLN A 61 4.74 3.90 -0.71
N ILE A 62 5.79 4.65 -0.44
CA ILE A 62 6.53 4.61 0.82
C ILE A 62 5.80 5.49 1.82
N LEU A 63 5.29 4.90 2.91
CA LEU A 63 4.64 5.61 4.02
C LEU A 63 5.65 5.91 5.14
N LYS A 64 6.61 5.01 5.36
CA LYS A 64 7.77 5.20 6.24
C LYS A 64 9.02 4.61 5.58
N GLY A 65 10.13 5.34 5.60
CA GLY A 65 11.44 4.85 5.20
C GLY A 65 12.09 3.90 6.21
N ASP A 66 13.36 3.56 5.98
CA ASP A 66 14.15 2.68 6.84
C ASP A 66 14.36 3.22 8.26
N PRO A 67 14.60 2.34 9.25
CA PRO A 67 14.46 0.86 9.21
C PRO A 67 12.99 0.41 9.32
N ASN A 68 12.66 -0.85 9.01
CA ASN A 68 11.28 -1.37 9.06
C ASN A 68 10.33 -0.60 8.13
N GLN A 69 10.71 -0.53 6.85
CA GLN A 69 9.97 0.23 5.84
C GLN A 69 8.48 -0.13 5.83
N PHE A 70 7.60 0.86 5.80
CA PHE A 70 6.15 0.68 5.71
C PHE A 70 5.65 1.19 4.36
N ILE A 71 5.00 0.31 3.60
CA ILE A 71 4.58 0.60 2.22
C ILE A 71 3.12 0.26 1.98
N ARG A 72 2.53 0.97 1.02
CA ARG A 72 1.16 0.78 0.55
C ARG A 72 1.15 0.48 -0.95
N VAL A 73 0.58 -0.67 -1.30
CA VAL A 73 0.34 -1.08 -2.69
C VAL A 73 -1.15 -0.93 -2.97
N GLN A 74 -1.50 -0.10 -3.96
CA GLN A 74 -2.88 0.01 -4.41
C GLN A 74 -3.17 -1.07 -5.45
N VAL A 75 -4.30 -1.76 -5.31
CA VAL A 75 -4.73 -2.81 -6.24
C VAL A 75 -6.20 -2.64 -6.59
N LYS A 76 -6.58 -3.05 -7.80
CA LYS A 76 -8.00 -3.25 -8.16
C LYS A 76 -8.36 -4.71 -7.94
N ASP A 77 -9.17 -4.97 -6.93
CA ASP A 77 -9.72 -6.30 -6.67
C ASP A 77 -11.05 -6.45 -7.40
N PHE A 78 -11.21 -7.55 -8.15
CA PHE A 78 -12.47 -7.92 -8.79
C PHE A 78 -13.39 -8.58 -7.76
N ILE A 79 -14.63 -8.11 -7.68
CA ILE A 79 -15.68 -8.65 -6.81
C ILE A 79 -16.80 -9.12 -7.72
N GLU A 80 -17.01 -10.43 -7.75
CA GLU A 80 -18.12 -11.06 -8.47
C GLU A 80 -19.46 -10.74 -7.78
N ALA A 81 -20.50 -10.54 -8.59
CA ALA A 81 -21.85 -10.29 -8.11
C ALA A 81 -22.40 -11.48 -7.30
N ASP A 82 -23.07 -11.18 -6.19
CA ASP A 82 -23.75 -12.20 -5.38
C ASP A 82 -25.23 -12.24 -5.75
N TYR A 83 -25.56 -13.01 -6.79
CA TYR A 83 -26.94 -13.19 -7.26
C TYR A 83 -27.79 -14.10 -6.36
N LYS A 84 -27.21 -14.71 -5.30
CA LYS A 84 -27.87 -15.77 -4.51
C LYS A 84 -28.55 -15.25 -3.24
N ARG A 85 -28.31 -14.01 -2.81
CA ARG A 85 -28.95 -13.44 -1.61
C ARG A 85 -30.21 -12.66 -1.96
N ILE A 86 -31.37 -13.24 -1.67
CA ILE A 86 -32.72 -12.62 -1.81
C ILE A 86 -32.82 -11.26 -1.06
N HIS A 87 -31.99 -11.03 -0.04
CA HIS A 87 -32.03 -9.84 0.83
C HIS A 87 -30.72 -9.04 0.92
N SER A 88 -29.80 -9.15 -0.05
CA SER A 88 -28.67 -8.19 -0.14
C SER A 88 -28.86 -7.26 -1.34
N PRO A 89 -29.58 -6.14 -1.17
CA PRO A 89 -29.89 -5.22 -2.27
C PRO A 89 -28.66 -4.56 -2.92
N ASP A 90 -27.48 -4.63 -2.28
CA ASP A 90 -26.32 -3.78 -2.60
C ASP A 90 -25.31 -4.33 -3.64
N ARG A 91 -25.36 -5.61 -4.07
CA ARG A 91 -24.37 -6.15 -5.03
C ARG A 91 -24.99 -7.03 -6.12
N ARG A 92 -25.51 -6.38 -7.16
CA ARG A 92 -26.11 -7.03 -8.34
C ARG A 92 -25.19 -7.07 -9.57
N TYR A 93 -24.02 -6.47 -9.49
CA TYR A 93 -23.09 -6.34 -10.60
C TYR A 93 -21.68 -6.65 -10.15
N ASP A 94 -20.90 -7.19 -11.08
CA ASP A 94 -19.46 -7.32 -10.91
C ASP A 94 -18.85 -5.91 -10.79
N GLU A 95 -17.92 -5.75 -9.86
CA GLU A 95 -17.27 -4.47 -9.63
C GLU A 95 -15.77 -4.63 -9.38
N PHE A 96 -14.99 -3.65 -9.85
CA PHE A 96 -13.61 -3.50 -9.42
C PHE A 96 -13.55 -2.50 -8.27
N LYS A 97 -12.99 -2.93 -7.13
CA LYS A 97 -12.74 -2.03 -6.00
C LYS A 97 -11.27 -1.72 -5.87
N LEU A 98 -10.98 -0.44 -5.66
CA LEU A 98 -9.65 0.01 -5.27
C LEU A 98 -9.41 -0.35 -3.80
N VAL A 99 -8.37 -1.15 -3.55
CA VAL A 99 -8.02 -1.65 -2.22
C VAL A 99 -6.56 -1.35 -1.93
N ASN A 100 -6.30 -0.85 -0.71
CA ASN A 100 -4.94 -0.67 -0.21
C ASN A 100 -4.46 -1.97 0.45
N ARG A 101 -3.33 -2.49 -0.02
CA ARG A 101 -2.60 -3.58 0.63
C ARG A 101 -1.35 -3.01 1.30
N TYR A 102 -1.21 -3.30 2.57
CA TYR A 102 -0.15 -2.77 3.41
C TYR A 102 0.93 -3.82 3.67
N TYR A 103 2.19 -3.40 3.64
CA TYR A 103 3.32 -4.27 3.92
C TYR A 103 4.33 -3.55 4.80
N VAL A 104 4.93 -4.30 5.72
CA VAL A 104 6.01 -3.83 6.59
C VAL A 104 7.23 -4.72 6.38
N GLU A 105 8.41 -4.11 6.24
CA GLU A 105 9.67 -4.84 6.23
C GLU A 105 9.92 -5.41 7.62
N GLY A 106 10.04 -6.74 7.70
CA GLY A 106 10.36 -7.44 8.93
C GLY A 106 11.86 -7.37 9.28
N PRO A 107 12.24 -7.91 10.45
CA PRO A 107 13.65 -8.03 10.84
C PRO A 107 14.49 -8.87 9.86
N ASP A 108 13.82 -9.74 9.09
CA ASP A 108 14.37 -10.61 8.05
C ASP A 108 14.62 -9.90 6.71
N LYS A 109 14.37 -8.59 6.61
CA LYS A 109 14.46 -7.81 5.37
C LYS A 109 13.51 -8.27 4.27
N VAL A 110 12.41 -8.92 4.67
CA VAL A 110 11.33 -9.33 3.76
C VAL A 110 10.09 -8.49 4.05
N PHE A 111 9.35 -8.12 3.02
CA PHE A 111 8.05 -7.44 3.18
C PHE A 111 6.95 -8.43 3.52
N HIS A 112 6.30 -8.20 4.66
CA HIS A 112 5.18 -9.00 5.14
C HIS A 112 3.88 -8.23 4.99
N ARG A 113 2.86 -8.87 4.40
CA ARG A 113 1.53 -8.27 4.31
C ARG A 113 0.94 -8.14 5.71
N VAL A 114 0.53 -6.93 6.09
CA VAL A 114 -0.08 -6.64 7.39
C VAL A 114 -1.45 -6.02 7.23
N GLN A 115 -2.30 -6.22 8.23
CA GLN A 115 -3.45 -5.37 8.47
C GLN A 115 -3.05 -4.26 9.45
N LEU A 116 -3.71 -3.11 9.38
CA LEU A 116 -3.45 -1.97 10.26
C LEU A 116 -4.10 -2.18 11.65
N ASN A 117 -3.74 -3.28 12.30
CA ASN A 117 -4.23 -3.65 13.62
C ASN A 117 -3.11 -4.25 14.49
N SER A 118 -3.33 -4.22 15.81
CA SER A 118 -2.35 -4.69 16.81
C SER A 118 -1.96 -6.15 16.61
N LYS A 119 -2.92 -7.02 16.26
CA LYS A 119 -2.70 -8.46 16.08
C LYS A 119 -1.72 -8.75 14.95
N SER A 120 -1.88 -8.08 13.81
CA SER A 120 -1.02 -8.28 12.63
C SER A 120 0.40 -7.82 12.89
N LEU A 121 0.59 -6.64 13.50
CA LEU A 121 1.91 -6.11 13.82
C LEU A 121 2.61 -6.90 14.92
N SER A 122 1.88 -7.32 15.96
CA SER A 122 2.45 -8.15 17.05
C SER A 122 2.89 -9.52 16.56
N LYS A 123 2.29 -10.05 15.49
CA LYS A 123 2.74 -11.29 14.85
C LYS A 123 4.06 -11.09 14.10
N LEU A 124 4.24 -9.92 13.48
CA LEU A 124 5.46 -9.58 12.74
C LEU A 124 6.62 -9.22 13.69
N PHE A 125 6.33 -8.58 14.82
CA PHE A 125 7.32 -8.19 15.84
C PHE A 125 6.92 -8.72 17.22
N PRO A 126 7.12 -10.03 17.50
CA PRO A 126 6.73 -10.64 18.77
C PRO A 126 7.38 -9.98 19.99
N ASP A 127 8.64 -9.58 19.88
CA ASP A 127 9.41 -8.98 20.98
C ASP A 127 8.91 -7.58 21.39
N LYS A 128 8.16 -6.92 20.50
CA LYS A 128 7.59 -5.58 20.72
C LYS A 128 6.08 -5.62 20.98
N LYS A 129 5.50 -6.80 21.20
CA LYS A 129 4.05 -7.03 21.31
C LYS A 129 3.36 -6.14 22.34
N ASP A 130 3.91 -6.03 23.56
CA ASP A 130 3.26 -5.29 24.64
C ASP A 130 3.20 -3.78 24.34
N MET A 131 4.27 -3.24 23.76
CA MET A 131 4.33 -1.85 23.29
C MET A 131 3.31 -1.58 22.17
N ILE A 132 3.20 -2.50 21.20
CA ILE A 132 2.23 -2.41 20.10
C ILE A 132 0.80 -2.38 20.67
N VAL A 133 0.45 -3.36 21.51
CA VAL A 133 -0.91 -3.46 22.07
C VAL A 133 -1.27 -2.24 22.90
N THR A 134 -0.32 -1.71 23.69
CA THR A 134 -0.54 -0.51 24.51
C THR A 134 -0.80 0.72 23.64
N THR A 135 0.04 0.96 22.63
CA THR A 135 -0.12 2.10 21.70
C THR A 135 -1.45 2.04 20.95
N PHE A 136 -1.91 0.84 20.54
CA PHE A 136 -3.22 0.67 19.90
C PHE A 136 -4.42 0.91 20.83
N LYS A 137 -4.28 0.69 22.14
CA LYS A 137 -5.33 0.96 23.13
C LYS A 137 -5.44 2.45 23.48
N GLU A 138 -4.30 3.15 23.52
CA GLU A 138 -4.23 4.56 23.88
C GLU A 138 -4.64 5.48 22.72
N GLY A 139 -4.31 5.12 21.48
CA GLY A 139 -4.73 5.87 20.31
C GLY A 139 -6.22 5.66 20.03
N LYS A 140 -7.09 6.60 20.40
CA LYS A 140 -8.52 6.48 20.09
C LYS A 140 -8.92 7.09 18.74
N ASP A 141 -8.19 8.07 18.21
CA ASP A 141 -8.64 8.84 17.04
C ASP A 141 -7.59 9.09 15.94
N ALA A 142 -6.39 8.49 16.03
CA ALA A 142 -5.38 8.63 14.98
C ALA A 142 -5.66 7.74 13.78
N ASP A 143 -5.50 8.30 12.57
CA ASP A 143 -5.46 7.59 11.28
C ASP A 143 -4.65 6.27 11.41
N PRO A 144 -5.21 5.11 11.00
CA PRO A 144 -4.54 3.83 11.09
C PRO A 144 -3.13 3.81 10.47
N GLU A 145 -2.91 4.52 9.36
CA GLU A 145 -1.58 4.59 8.74
C GLU A 145 -0.58 5.33 9.65
N LYS A 146 -0.95 6.53 10.12
CA LYS A 146 -0.13 7.33 11.05
C LYS A 146 0.21 6.56 12.32
N ARG A 147 -0.75 5.82 12.87
CA ARG A 147 -0.52 5.02 14.09
C ARG A 147 0.52 3.92 13.88
N VAL A 148 0.50 3.25 12.73
CA VAL A 148 1.52 2.25 12.41
C VAL A 148 2.88 2.91 12.25
N ILE A 149 2.95 4.09 11.61
CA ILE A 149 4.19 4.87 11.50
C ILE A 149 4.74 5.18 12.90
N GLU A 150 3.92 5.74 13.80
CA GLU A 150 4.32 6.07 15.18
C GLU A 150 4.84 4.85 15.96
N ILE A 151 4.25 3.68 15.74
CA ILE A 151 4.70 2.43 16.38
C ILE A 151 6.07 2.03 15.84
N LEU A 152 6.25 2.06 14.51
CA LEU A 152 7.50 1.68 13.85
C LEU A 152 8.63 2.67 14.12
N GLU A 153 8.33 3.93 14.45
CA GLU A 153 9.31 4.93 14.90
C GLU A 153 9.85 4.66 16.31
N LYS A 154 9.12 3.92 17.14
CA LYS A 154 9.53 3.55 18.51
C LYS A 154 10.36 2.26 18.58
N PHE A 155 10.64 1.63 17.44
CA PHE A 155 11.28 0.31 17.38
C PHE A 155 12.77 0.33 17.71
#